data_AF-A0A9W9JVC6-F1
#
_entry.id   AF-A0A9W9JVC6-F1
#
_cell.length_a   1.000
_cell.length_b   1.000
_cell.length_c   1.000
_cell.angle_alpha   90.00
_cell.angle_beta   90.00
_cell.angle_gamma   90.00
#
_symmetry.space_group_name_H-M   'P 1'
#
loop_
_entity.id
_entity.type
_entity.pdbx_description
1 polymer ?
#
loop_
_entity_poly.entity_id
_entity_poly.type
_entity_poly.pdbx_seq_one_letter_code
_entity_poly.pdbx_strand_id
1 'polypeptide(L)'
;MGKDKTSFNLKTPKGTKDWAGSDALLRDRIFSTIADVFKRHGGTALDTPVFELREILAGKYGEDSKLIYDLQDQGGEICSLRYDLTVPFARWLAMNSDVRNIKRYHIAKVYRRDQPAVSKGRMREFYQCDFDIAGAFDPMVPDAEVLRIVSEVFEELGWNGRYTIKINHRKILDGVFAVCGVPEDKIRPISSAVDKLDKMPWADVRKEMVDEKGLDGAVADRIETYVMHKGGRELLDRLMKDETLNANESAKAGLTDMGLMIDYLEAFGVLDKISFDMSLARGLDYYTGVIYEVVTEGSAPAVQSDAPEAQKVQKSSKKDKKTSEDDDRSNDPTLGVGSVAAGGRYDNLVGMFLPKAQIPCVGVSFGVDRIFSITKARLERDQAAQGLRRSEVDVYVMAIGGKGFNGMLKERMEMCQKLWDAGIKAEFNYKLKPKLQQQFKAAEEGGIPFGLILGESELAEGKVRIKELGLKLPDGHPEKDGVDIELVSLIPELKARLEKKQSGSEVSLAQQLQGMQV
;
A
#
# COMPACT_ATOMS: atom_id res chain seq x y z
N MET A 1 -32.67 42.56 -11.42
CA MET A 1 -31.48 41.69 -11.28
C MET A 1 -31.94 40.34 -10.78
N GLY A 2 -32.06 39.37 -11.69
CA GLY A 2 -32.42 37.99 -11.33
C GLY A 2 -31.34 37.37 -10.47
N LYS A 3 -31.71 36.86 -9.30
CA LYS A 3 -30.84 36.04 -8.45
C LYS A 3 -30.81 34.63 -9.05
N ASP A 4 -30.02 34.44 -10.10
CA ASP A 4 -29.51 33.10 -10.42
C ASP A 4 -28.58 32.70 -9.28
N LYS A 5 -29.15 32.09 -8.24
CA LYS A 5 -28.37 31.34 -7.25
C LYS A 5 -27.80 30.14 -7.99
N THR A 6 -26.59 30.28 -8.51
CA THR A 6 -25.77 29.17 -8.96
C THR A 6 -25.62 28.21 -7.78
N SER A 7 -26.35 27.09 -7.83
CA SER A 7 -26.23 26.01 -6.87
C SER A 7 -24.98 25.21 -7.25
N PHE A 8 -23.94 25.30 -6.43
CA PHE A 8 -22.72 24.51 -6.61
C PHE A 8 -22.93 23.12 -6.01
N ASN A 9 -22.55 22.08 -6.76
CA ASN A 9 -22.48 20.74 -6.22
C ASN A 9 -21.14 20.56 -5.48
N LEU A 10 -21.18 20.57 -4.15
CA LEU A 10 -20.00 20.38 -3.31
C LEU A 10 -19.59 18.89 -3.30
N LYS A 11 -18.61 18.56 -4.13
CA LYS A 11 -18.03 17.21 -4.20
C LYS A 11 -16.55 17.28 -4.59
N THR A 12 -15.79 16.25 -4.23
CA THR A 12 -14.46 16.03 -4.80
C THR A 12 -14.58 15.56 -6.26
N PRO A 13 -13.51 15.72 -7.07
CA PRO A 13 -13.43 15.09 -8.39
C PRO A 13 -13.68 13.58 -8.30
N LYS A 14 -14.30 13.01 -9.35
CA LYS A 14 -14.60 11.57 -9.41
C LYS A 14 -13.32 10.75 -9.20
N GLY A 15 -13.40 9.73 -8.33
CA GLY A 15 -12.27 8.86 -8.03
C GLY A 15 -11.19 9.51 -7.14
N THR A 16 -11.50 10.61 -6.45
CA THR A 16 -10.64 11.26 -5.46
C THR A 16 -11.38 11.39 -4.13
N LYS A 17 -10.66 11.45 -3.01
CA LYS A 17 -11.27 11.56 -1.68
C LYS A 17 -10.42 12.39 -0.72
N ASP A 18 -11.09 13.02 0.23
CA ASP A 18 -10.46 13.65 1.38
C ASP A 18 -10.15 12.59 2.44
N TRP A 19 -9.06 12.80 3.17
CA TRP A 19 -8.64 11.94 4.28
C TRP A 19 -8.74 12.73 5.59
N ALA A 20 -9.46 12.20 6.59
CA ALA A 20 -9.69 12.88 7.85
C ALA A 20 -9.85 11.89 9.01
N GLY A 21 -9.69 12.39 10.24
CA GLY A 21 -9.91 11.62 11.47
C GLY A 21 -9.05 10.36 11.55
N SER A 22 -9.65 9.25 12.02
CA SER A 22 -8.97 7.97 12.17
C SER A 22 -8.40 7.41 10.86
N ASP A 23 -9.02 7.73 9.72
CA ASP A 23 -8.57 7.24 8.41
C ASP A 23 -7.25 7.90 8.01
N ALA A 24 -7.08 9.20 8.28
CA ALA A 24 -5.82 9.90 8.05
C ALA A 24 -4.70 9.33 8.95
N LEU A 25 -4.98 9.11 10.25
CA LEU A 25 -4.01 8.55 11.19
C LEU A 25 -3.58 7.13 10.82
N LEU A 26 -4.52 6.26 10.43
CA LEU A 26 -4.18 4.92 9.97
C LEU A 26 -3.33 4.97 8.69
N ARG A 27 -3.63 5.90 7.77
CA ARG A 27 -2.80 6.10 6.57
C ARG A 27 -1.38 6.56 6.91
N ASP A 28 -1.24 7.50 7.84
CA ASP A 28 0.06 8.03 8.27
C ASP A 28 0.91 6.97 9.00
N ARG A 29 0.25 6.08 9.77
CA ARG A 29 0.89 4.89 10.34
C ARG A 29 1.39 3.94 9.26
N ILE A 30 0.56 3.63 8.26
CA ILE A 30 0.97 2.78 7.13
C ILE A 30 2.18 3.39 6.41
N PHE A 31 2.18 4.70 6.14
CA PHE A 31 3.33 5.37 5.52
C PHE A 31 4.58 5.29 6.37
N SER A 32 4.47 5.56 7.67
CA SER A 32 5.62 5.49 8.59
C SER A 32 6.21 4.09 8.64
N THR A 33 5.38 3.05 8.78
CA THR A 33 5.82 1.64 8.76
C THR A 33 6.55 1.30 7.47
N ILE A 34 5.98 1.65 6.31
CA ILE A 34 6.61 1.39 5.02
C ILE A 34 7.95 2.14 4.90
N ALA A 35 7.98 3.43 5.26
CA ALA A 35 9.17 4.26 5.18
C ALA A 35 10.29 3.75 6.11
N ASP A 36 9.96 3.24 7.28
CA ASP A 36 10.94 2.73 8.23
C ASP A 36 11.58 1.42 7.75
N VAL A 37 10.81 0.53 7.11
CA VAL A 37 11.37 -0.64 6.40
C VAL A 37 12.29 -0.17 5.27
N PHE A 38 11.87 0.80 4.46
CA PHE A 38 12.71 1.33 3.38
C PHE A 38 14.03 1.91 3.88
N LYS A 39 14.01 2.68 4.97
CA LYS A 39 15.23 3.23 5.60
C LYS A 39 16.11 2.12 6.18
N ARG A 40 15.52 1.08 6.77
CA ARG A 40 16.24 -0.09 7.30
C ARG A 40 17.08 -0.78 6.21
N HIS A 41 16.58 -0.77 4.98
CA HIS A 41 17.27 -1.28 3.79
C HIS A 41 18.15 -0.24 3.07
N GLY A 42 18.44 0.90 3.73
CA GLY A 42 19.33 1.94 3.20
C GLY A 42 18.72 2.76 2.07
N GLY A 43 17.40 2.72 1.88
CA GLY A 43 16.72 3.55 0.88
C GLY A 43 16.79 5.03 1.22
N THR A 44 17.18 5.86 0.25
CA THR A 44 17.15 7.32 0.37
C THR A 44 15.87 7.89 -0.25
N ALA A 45 15.26 8.87 0.42
CA ALA A 45 14.07 9.54 -0.13
C ALA A 45 14.40 10.27 -1.45
N LEU A 46 13.54 10.11 -2.44
CA LEU A 46 13.50 10.94 -3.65
C LEU A 46 12.11 11.57 -3.74
N ASP A 47 12.04 12.80 -4.24
CA ASP A 47 10.78 13.40 -4.68
C ASP A 47 10.95 14.03 -6.06
N THR A 48 9.88 13.98 -6.85
CA THR A 48 9.83 14.54 -8.20
C THR A 48 8.59 15.43 -8.34
N PRO A 49 8.57 16.36 -9.31
CA PRO A 49 7.37 17.13 -9.63
C PRO A 49 6.15 16.23 -9.87
N VAL A 50 4.96 16.74 -9.57
CA VAL A 50 3.70 16.00 -9.76
C VAL A 50 3.32 15.83 -11.23
N PHE A 51 3.81 16.72 -12.09
CA PHE A 51 3.68 16.64 -13.54
C PHE A 51 5.06 16.53 -14.19
N GLU A 52 5.11 15.81 -15.29
CA GLU A 52 6.28 15.67 -16.16
C GLU A 52 5.94 16.26 -17.53
N LEU A 53 6.96 16.56 -18.34
CA LEU A 53 6.73 16.86 -19.76
C LEU A 53 6.00 15.67 -20.40
N ARG A 54 4.95 15.93 -21.20
CA ARG A 54 4.11 14.88 -21.79
C ARG A 54 4.92 13.85 -22.57
N GLU A 55 5.96 14.29 -23.27
CA GLU A 55 6.86 13.43 -24.04
C GLU A 55 7.64 12.41 -23.18
N ILE A 56 7.89 12.72 -21.90
CA ILE A 56 8.56 11.81 -20.96
C ILE A 56 7.67 10.59 -20.66
N LEU A 57 6.37 10.81 -20.59
CA LEU A 57 5.38 9.76 -20.29
C LEU A 57 4.89 9.02 -21.54
N ALA A 58 5.07 9.61 -22.73
CA ALA A 58 4.57 9.06 -23.98
C ALA A 58 5.24 7.73 -24.35
N GLY A 59 4.43 6.72 -24.70
CA GLY A 59 4.91 5.43 -25.21
C GLY A 59 5.59 4.53 -24.16
N LYS A 60 5.49 4.85 -22.86
CA LYS A 60 6.09 4.05 -21.78
C LYS A 60 5.15 3.01 -21.17
N TYR A 61 3.84 3.18 -21.36
CA TYR A 61 2.81 2.42 -20.65
C TYR A 61 1.92 1.58 -21.58
N GLY A 62 2.30 1.37 -22.85
CA GLY A 62 1.50 0.60 -23.80
C GLY A 62 0.07 1.14 -23.93
N GLU A 63 -0.92 0.25 -23.82
CA GLU A 63 -2.35 0.59 -23.89
C GLU A 63 -2.81 1.55 -22.78
N ASP A 64 -2.16 1.53 -21.62
CA ASP A 64 -2.49 2.36 -20.46
C ASP A 64 -2.14 3.84 -20.65
N SER A 65 -1.35 4.18 -21.68
CA SER A 65 -0.98 5.57 -22.01
C SER A 65 -2.22 6.47 -22.25
N LYS A 66 -3.35 5.89 -22.65
CA LYS A 66 -4.63 6.60 -22.85
C LYS A 66 -5.26 7.11 -21.56
N LEU A 67 -4.80 6.62 -20.41
CA LEU A 67 -5.35 6.92 -19.08
C LEU A 67 -4.60 8.07 -18.38
N ILE A 68 -3.67 8.74 -19.05
CA ILE A 68 -2.91 9.87 -18.50
C ILE A 68 -3.79 11.12 -18.42
N TYR A 69 -3.58 11.92 -17.36
CA TYR A 69 -4.17 13.25 -17.22
C TYR A 69 -3.25 14.30 -17.85
N ASP A 70 -3.72 14.95 -18.91
CA ASP A 70 -3.02 16.08 -19.53
C ASP A 70 -3.44 17.41 -18.88
N LEU A 71 -2.49 18.32 -18.73
CA LEU A 71 -2.78 19.70 -18.33
C LEU A 71 -3.29 20.50 -19.54
N GLN A 72 -4.06 21.55 -19.26
CA GLN A 72 -4.52 22.46 -20.30
C GLN A 72 -3.33 23.19 -20.92
N ASP A 73 -3.31 23.30 -22.25
CA ASP A 73 -2.36 24.17 -22.95
C ASP A 73 -2.68 25.64 -22.65
N GLN A 74 -1.70 26.31 -22.06
CA GLN A 74 -1.76 27.73 -21.69
C GLN A 74 -0.63 28.54 -22.35
N GLY A 75 -0.02 28.03 -23.42
CA GLY A 75 1.04 28.70 -24.19
C GLY A 75 2.47 28.42 -23.71
N GLY A 76 2.67 27.34 -22.94
CA GLY A 76 3.97 26.92 -22.40
C GLY A 76 4.30 25.47 -22.74
N GLU A 77 5.11 24.83 -21.89
CA GLU A 77 5.44 23.41 -22.01
C GLU A 77 4.20 22.54 -21.83
N ILE A 78 4.08 21.48 -22.65
CA ILE A 78 2.95 20.56 -22.57
C ILE A 78 3.26 19.48 -21.54
N CYS A 79 2.54 19.51 -20.43
CA CYS A 79 2.77 18.64 -19.28
C CYS A 79 1.58 17.71 -19.03
N SER A 80 1.88 16.61 -18.35
CA SER A 80 0.90 15.62 -17.92
C SER A 80 1.19 15.19 -16.48
N LEU A 81 0.16 14.84 -15.71
CA LEU A 81 0.35 14.30 -14.36
C LEU A 81 1.02 12.92 -14.45
N ARG A 82 1.94 12.65 -13.53
CA ARG A 82 2.65 11.36 -13.47
C ARG A 82 1.68 10.19 -13.26
N TYR A 83 1.82 9.16 -14.09
CA TYR A 83 1.02 7.94 -14.04
C TYR A 83 1.53 6.93 -12.98
N ASP A 84 2.84 6.94 -12.75
CA ASP A 84 3.57 6.17 -11.76
C ASP A 84 4.78 6.95 -11.21
N LEU A 85 5.60 6.32 -10.36
CA LEU A 85 6.85 6.89 -9.86
C LEU A 85 8.10 6.30 -10.54
N THR A 86 7.96 5.18 -11.25
CA THR A 86 9.07 4.50 -11.98
C THR A 86 9.61 5.35 -13.14
N VAL A 87 8.73 5.89 -13.99
CA VAL A 87 9.18 6.68 -15.15
C VAL A 87 9.83 8.01 -14.72
N PRO A 88 9.26 8.78 -13.76
CA PRO A 88 9.97 9.90 -13.15
C PRO A 88 11.35 9.53 -12.58
N PHE A 89 11.49 8.35 -11.95
CA PHE A 89 12.77 7.90 -11.45
C PHE A 89 13.78 7.60 -12.57
N ALA A 90 13.35 6.91 -13.64
CA ALA A 90 14.21 6.63 -14.79
C ALA A 90 14.68 7.92 -15.49
N ARG A 91 13.79 8.92 -15.64
CA ARG A 91 14.16 10.26 -16.11
C ARG A 91 15.16 10.91 -15.15
N TRP A 92 14.99 10.76 -13.84
CA TRP A 92 15.90 11.35 -12.85
C TRP A 92 17.30 10.77 -12.93
N LEU A 93 17.43 9.45 -13.07
CA LEU A 93 18.72 8.80 -13.33
C LEU A 93 19.36 9.30 -14.62
N ALA A 94 18.58 9.43 -15.69
CA ALA A 94 19.08 9.93 -16.98
C ALA A 94 19.58 11.38 -16.91
N MET A 95 18.91 12.24 -16.14
CA MET A 95 19.35 13.64 -15.90
C MET A 95 20.55 13.74 -14.97
N ASN A 96 20.75 12.77 -14.08
CA ASN A 96 21.83 12.76 -13.09
C ASN A 96 22.81 11.63 -13.42
N SER A 97 23.44 11.69 -14.59
CA SER A 97 24.23 10.60 -15.18
C SER A 97 25.45 10.13 -14.35
N ASP A 98 25.85 10.92 -13.36
CA ASP A 98 26.90 10.57 -12.40
C ASP A 98 26.41 9.54 -11.36
N VAL A 99 25.11 9.48 -11.14
CA VAL A 99 24.46 8.49 -10.26
C VAL A 99 24.29 7.19 -11.03
N ARG A 100 25.23 6.26 -10.83
CA ARG A 100 25.19 4.93 -11.43
C ARG A 100 24.53 3.88 -10.54
N ASN A 101 24.62 4.07 -9.23
CA ASN A 101 24.08 3.16 -8.23
C ASN A 101 23.29 3.96 -7.18
N ILE A 102 22.06 3.55 -6.89
CA ILE A 102 21.24 4.17 -5.84
C ILE A 102 20.18 3.18 -5.34
N LYS A 103 19.92 3.19 -4.03
CA LYS A 103 18.72 2.62 -3.42
C LYS A 103 17.82 3.77 -3.00
N ARG A 104 16.62 3.87 -3.58
CA ARG A 104 15.73 4.98 -3.28
C ARG A 104 14.34 4.52 -2.90
N TYR A 105 13.66 5.33 -2.11
CA TYR A 105 12.22 5.23 -1.96
C TYR A 105 11.52 6.54 -2.33
N HIS A 106 10.29 6.43 -2.83
CA HIS A 106 9.44 7.57 -3.16
C HIS A 106 8.01 7.27 -2.73
N ILE A 107 7.47 8.08 -1.83
CA ILE A 107 6.08 7.95 -1.35
C ILE A 107 5.31 9.16 -1.84
N ALA A 108 4.47 8.97 -2.85
CA ALA A 108 3.75 10.09 -3.44
C ALA A 108 2.48 9.68 -4.17
N LYS A 109 1.63 10.68 -4.45
CA LYS A 109 0.43 10.48 -5.26
C LYS A 109 0.75 10.30 -6.74
N VAL A 110 -0.06 9.47 -7.39
CA VAL A 110 -0.08 9.27 -8.84
C VAL A 110 -1.51 9.35 -9.38
N TYR A 111 -1.63 9.54 -10.69
CA TYR A 111 -2.88 9.94 -11.33
C TYR A 111 -3.20 9.07 -12.53
N ARG A 112 -4.34 8.38 -12.49
CA ARG A 112 -4.79 7.47 -13.57
C ARG A 112 -6.26 7.72 -13.84
N ARG A 113 -6.66 7.91 -15.10
CA ARG A 113 -8.06 8.08 -15.53
C ARG A 113 -8.84 6.77 -15.56
N ASP A 114 -8.49 5.85 -14.68
CA ASP A 114 -9.08 4.54 -14.53
C ASP A 114 -10.58 4.62 -14.18
N GLN A 115 -11.30 3.51 -14.40
CA GLN A 115 -12.65 3.37 -13.87
C GLN A 115 -12.60 3.09 -12.35
N PRO A 116 -13.09 4.01 -11.51
CA PRO A 116 -12.93 3.85 -10.06
C PRO A 116 -13.84 2.77 -9.48
N ALA A 117 -13.33 2.11 -8.44
CA ALA A 117 -14.07 1.27 -7.50
C ALA A 117 -13.59 1.67 -6.10
N VAL A 118 -14.10 2.79 -5.59
CA VAL A 118 -13.55 3.52 -4.44
C VAL A 118 -13.54 2.66 -3.17
N SER A 119 -14.61 1.90 -2.91
CA SER A 119 -14.69 1.01 -1.75
C SER A 119 -13.64 -0.11 -1.78
N LYS A 120 -13.14 -0.45 -2.97
CA LYS A 120 -12.11 -1.48 -3.21
C LYS A 120 -10.71 -0.89 -3.35
N GLY A 121 -10.55 0.41 -3.11
CA GLY A 121 -9.26 1.11 -3.20
C GLY A 121 -8.79 1.41 -4.62
N ARG A 122 -9.63 1.24 -5.65
CA ARG A 122 -9.31 1.65 -7.03
C ARG A 122 -9.75 3.09 -7.24
N MET A 123 -8.79 4.01 -7.19
CA MET A 123 -8.99 5.46 -7.27
C MET A 123 -8.39 6.02 -8.57
N ARG A 124 -8.68 7.28 -8.87
CA ARG A 124 -8.02 8.05 -9.93
C ARG A 124 -6.84 8.87 -9.43
N GLU A 125 -6.87 9.27 -8.15
CA GLU A 125 -5.74 9.79 -7.40
C GLU A 125 -5.51 8.85 -6.21
N PHE A 126 -4.30 8.32 -6.08
CA PHE A 126 -3.92 7.42 -4.97
C PHE A 126 -2.42 7.47 -4.72
N TYR A 127 -2.00 6.95 -3.56
CA TYR A 127 -0.59 6.86 -3.23
C TYR A 127 0.05 5.57 -3.74
N GLN A 128 1.24 5.73 -4.30
CA GLN A 128 2.22 4.66 -4.43
C GLN A 128 3.35 4.90 -3.42
N CYS A 129 3.83 3.82 -2.83
CA CYS A 129 5.11 3.80 -2.11
C CYS A 129 6.07 2.92 -2.89
N ASP A 130 7.07 3.51 -3.52
CA ASP A 130 7.98 2.79 -4.39
C ASP A 130 9.34 2.65 -3.73
N PHE A 131 9.96 1.49 -3.86
CA PHE A 131 11.35 1.23 -3.49
C PHE A 131 12.09 0.61 -4.66
N ASP A 132 13.22 1.19 -5.04
CA ASP A 132 13.95 0.79 -6.23
C ASP A 132 15.45 0.76 -5.98
N ILE A 133 16.10 -0.26 -6.52
CA ILE A 133 17.54 -0.46 -6.53
C ILE A 133 17.99 -0.33 -7.99
N ALA A 134 18.78 0.71 -8.27
CA ALA A 134 19.39 0.95 -9.56
C ALA A 134 20.90 0.72 -9.48
N GLY A 135 21.47 0.03 -10.47
CA GLY A 135 22.89 -0.26 -10.55
C GLY A 135 23.20 -1.64 -11.12
N ALA A 136 24.44 -1.83 -11.55
CA ALA A 136 24.93 -3.13 -12.01
C ALA A 136 25.46 -3.94 -10.82
N PHE A 137 24.81 -5.06 -10.53
CA PHE A 137 25.11 -5.95 -9.40
C PHE A 137 25.10 -7.40 -9.86
N ASP A 138 25.51 -8.30 -8.96
CA ASP A 138 25.41 -9.74 -9.20
C ASP A 138 23.95 -10.18 -9.37
N PRO A 139 23.69 -11.20 -10.22
CA PRO A 139 22.33 -11.61 -10.58
C PRO A 139 21.47 -11.92 -9.37
N MET A 140 20.21 -11.46 -9.39
CA MET A 140 19.15 -11.77 -8.43
C MET A 140 19.36 -11.30 -6.98
N VAL A 141 20.53 -10.75 -6.62
CA VAL A 141 20.78 -10.25 -5.26
C VAL A 141 19.86 -9.07 -4.91
N PRO A 142 19.79 -7.97 -5.71
CA PRO A 142 18.84 -6.89 -5.45
C PRO A 142 17.38 -7.32 -5.55
N ASP A 143 17.07 -8.24 -6.48
CA ASP A 143 15.73 -8.75 -6.72
C ASP A 143 15.18 -9.47 -5.48
N ALA A 144 16.00 -10.33 -4.87
CA ALA A 144 15.67 -11.02 -3.63
C ALA A 144 15.51 -10.06 -2.45
N GLU A 145 16.36 -9.02 -2.35
CA GLU A 145 16.23 -7.99 -1.32
C GLU A 145 14.91 -7.23 -1.43
N VAL A 146 14.45 -6.91 -2.65
CA VAL A 146 13.16 -6.25 -2.84
C VAL A 146 12.01 -7.12 -2.34
N LEU A 147 12.03 -8.44 -2.56
CA LEU A 147 11.00 -9.32 -2.00
C LEU A 147 11.10 -9.49 -0.48
N ARG A 148 12.31 -9.42 0.08
CA ARG A 148 12.49 -9.34 1.55
C ARG A 148 11.82 -8.09 2.10
N ILE A 149 12.03 -6.91 1.48
CA ILE A 149 11.37 -5.64 1.84
C ILE A 149 9.84 -5.78 1.78
N VAL A 150 9.32 -6.39 0.70
CA VAL A 150 7.89 -6.67 0.56
C VAL A 150 7.37 -7.47 1.74
N SER A 151 8.05 -8.55 2.09
CA SER A 151 7.67 -9.39 3.22
C SER A 151 7.67 -8.60 4.53
N GLU A 152 8.75 -7.87 4.82
CA GLU A 152 8.84 -7.06 6.05
C GLU A 152 7.74 -6.01 6.15
N VAL A 153 7.43 -5.29 5.07
CA VAL A 153 6.33 -4.32 5.08
C VAL A 153 5.01 -4.98 5.47
N PHE A 154 4.66 -6.13 4.88
CA PHE A 154 3.38 -6.77 5.17
C PHE A 154 3.33 -7.40 6.57
N GLU A 155 4.43 -7.98 7.05
CA GLU A 155 4.51 -8.52 8.40
C GLU A 155 4.45 -7.40 9.46
N GLU A 156 5.12 -6.27 9.25
CA GLU A 156 5.06 -5.10 10.16
C GLU A 156 3.67 -4.44 10.17
N LEU A 157 2.97 -4.48 9.03
CA LEU A 157 1.56 -4.09 8.92
C LEU A 157 0.59 -5.15 9.48
N GLY A 158 1.09 -6.30 9.93
CA GLY A 158 0.27 -7.32 10.58
C GLY A 158 -0.53 -8.22 9.66
N TRP A 159 0.00 -8.48 8.48
CA TRP A 159 -0.63 -9.34 7.48
C TRP A 159 -0.12 -10.78 7.55
N ASN A 160 0.50 -11.17 8.65
CA ASN A 160 1.16 -12.46 8.88
C ASN A 160 0.28 -13.64 8.41
N GLY A 161 0.75 -14.35 7.39
CA GLY A 161 0.05 -15.50 6.81
C GLY A 161 -1.21 -15.17 6.00
N ARG A 162 -1.46 -13.90 5.66
CA ARG A 162 -2.66 -13.42 4.95
C ARG A 162 -2.35 -12.80 3.58
N TYR A 163 -1.17 -13.08 3.03
CA TYR A 163 -0.76 -12.67 1.69
C TYR A 163 0.13 -13.73 1.04
N THR A 164 0.23 -13.67 -0.28
CA THR A 164 1.15 -14.47 -1.10
C THR A 164 1.85 -13.57 -2.10
N ILE A 165 3.15 -13.73 -2.25
CA ILE A 165 3.96 -13.05 -3.27
C ILE A 165 4.07 -13.99 -4.46
N LYS A 166 3.31 -13.71 -5.52
CA LYS A 166 3.47 -14.38 -6.79
C LYS A 166 4.73 -13.85 -7.48
N ILE A 167 5.54 -14.75 -8.04
CA ILE A 167 6.73 -14.41 -8.80
C ILE A 167 6.70 -15.13 -10.15
N ASN A 168 7.27 -14.51 -11.18
CA ASN A 168 7.55 -15.11 -12.48
C ASN A 168 8.69 -14.34 -13.15
N HIS A 169 9.11 -14.73 -14.36
CA HIS A 169 10.21 -14.09 -15.07
C HIS A 169 9.87 -13.88 -16.55
N ARG A 170 10.14 -12.68 -17.07
CA ARG A 170 9.80 -12.30 -18.45
C ARG A 170 10.45 -13.21 -19.49
N LYS A 171 11.73 -13.54 -19.32
CA LYS A 171 12.43 -14.50 -20.18
C LYS A 171 11.77 -15.89 -20.23
N ILE A 172 11.19 -16.36 -19.12
CA ILE A 172 10.46 -17.64 -19.08
C ILE A 172 9.18 -17.52 -19.90
N LEU A 173 8.39 -16.45 -19.70
CA LEU A 173 7.16 -16.21 -20.48
C LEU A 173 7.43 -16.13 -21.98
N ASP A 174 8.42 -15.31 -22.39
CA ASP A 174 8.78 -15.16 -23.80
C ASP A 174 9.27 -16.49 -24.39
N GLY A 175 10.03 -17.27 -23.62
CA GLY A 175 10.47 -18.61 -24.03
C GLY A 175 9.33 -19.62 -24.13
N VAL A 176 8.38 -19.62 -23.18
CA VAL A 176 7.15 -20.44 -23.24
C VAL A 176 6.37 -20.12 -24.51
N PHE A 177 6.14 -18.83 -24.81
CA PHE A 177 5.43 -18.42 -26.02
C PHE A 177 6.17 -18.85 -27.29
N ALA A 178 7.50 -18.71 -27.32
CA ALA A 178 8.30 -19.17 -28.45
C ALA A 178 8.19 -20.69 -28.68
N VAL A 179 8.35 -21.51 -27.63
CA VAL A 179 8.28 -22.98 -27.78
C VAL A 179 6.86 -23.49 -28.07
N CYS A 180 5.84 -22.78 -27.59
CA CYS A 180 4.46 -23.08 -27.95
C CYS A 180 4.13 -22.68 -29.40
N GLY A 181 4.95 -21.85 -30.05
CA GLY A 181 4.76 -21.41 -31.44
C GLY A 181 3.91 -20.15 -31.59
N VAL A 182 3.95 -19.24 -30.61
CA VAL A 182 3.32 -17.92 -30.71
C VAL A 182 4.13 -17.05 -31.68
N PRO A 183 3.49 -16.44 -32.70
CA PRO A 183 4.16 -15.48 -33.58
C PRO A 183 4.70 -14.25 -32.81
N GLU A 184 5.86 -13.72 -33.22
CA GLU A 184 6.53 -12.60 -32.52
C GLU A 184 5.64 -11.36 -32.38
N ASP A 185 4.88 -11.04 -33.42
CA ASP A 185 3.94 -9.91 -33.45
C ASP A 185 2.75 -10.09 -32.49
N LYS A 186 2.51 -11.32 -32.03
CA LYS A 186 1.41 -11.67 -31.10
C LYS A 186 1.87 -11.90 -29.67
N ILE A 187 3.17 -11.95 -29.37
CA ILE A 187 3.68 -12.21 -28.00
C ILE A 187 3.06 -11.26 -26.97
N ARG A 188 3.02 -9.95 -27.26
CA ARG A 188 2.47 -8.94 -26.32
C ARG A 188 0.96 -9.08 -26.16
N PRO A 189 0.14 -9.13 -27.24
CA PRO A 189 -1.27 -9.45 -27.13
C PRO A 189 -1.54 -10.73 -26.33
N ILE A 190 -0.83 -11.82 -26.60
CA ILE A 190 -1.05 -13.10 -25.91
C ILE A 190 -0.65 -13.04 -24.44
N SER A 191 0.47 -12.40 -24.11
CA SER A 191 0.86 -12.10 -22.73
C SER A 191 -0.24 -11.36 -21.96
N SER A 192 -0.89 -10.38 -22.60
CA SER A 192 -2.02 -9.64 -22.02
C SER A 192 -3.28 -10.51 -21.81
N ALA A 193 -3.51 -11.53 -22.65
CA ALA A 193 -4.59 -12.48 -22.41
C ALA A 193 -4.27 -13.39 -21.21
N VAL A 194 -3.04 -13.93 -21.15
CA VAL A 194 -2.59 -14.80 -20.05
C VAL A 194 -2.67 -14.10 -18.70
N ASP A 195 -2.35 -12.81 -18.62
CA ASP A 195 -2.47 -12.01 -17.40
C ASP A 195 -3.89 -12.01 -16.79
N LYS A 196 -4.92 -12.21 -17.63
CA LYS A 196 -6.33 -12.26 -17.19
C LYS A 196 -6.71 -13.57 -16.51
N LEU A 197 -5.83 -14.59 -16.47
CA LEU A 197 -6.08 -15.83 -15.74
C LEU A 197 -6.25 -15.63 -14.24
N ASP A 198 -5.80 -14.49 -13.69
CA ASP A 198 -6.06 -14.10 -12.31
C ASP A 198 -7.56 -13.79 -12.06
N LYS A 199 -8.30 -13.39 -13.11
CA LYS A 199 -9.69 -12.93 -13.03
C LYS A 199 -10.67 -13.82 -13.78
N MET A 200 -10.21 -14.56 -14.79
CA MET A 200 -11.05 -15.29 -15.73
C MET A 200 -10.61 -16.75 -15.85
N PRO A 201 -11.56 -17.69 -16.01
CA PRO A 201 -11.23 -19.09 -16.30
C PRO A 201 -10.44 -19.23 -17.61
N TRP A 202 -9.64 -20.29 -17.72
CA TRP A 202 -8.88 -20.60 -18.93
C TRP A 202 -9.73 -20.60 -20.20
N ALA A 203 -10.95 -21.14 -20.15
CA ALA A 203 -11.83 -21.19 -21.33
C ALA A 203 -12.10 -19.81 -21.95
N ASP A 204 -12.27 -18.78 -21.12
CA ASP A 204 -12.52 -17.41 -21.59
C ASP A 204 -11.22 -16.77 -22.09
N VAL A 205 -10.09 -17.01 -21.41
CA VAL A 205 -8.78 -16.52 -21.84
C VAL A 205 -8.36 -17.15 -23.18
N ARG A 206 -8.57 -18.46 -23.33
CA ARG A 206 -8.36 -19.19 -24.59
C ARG A 206 -9.21 -18.60 -25.71
N LYS A 207 -10.48 -18.31 -25.42
CA LYS A 207 -11.39 -17.69 -26.39
C LYS A 207 -10.86 -16.33 -26.83
N GLU A 208 -10.41 -15.48 -25.92
CA GLU A 208 -9.79 -14.19 -26.27
C GLU A 208 -8.55 -14.38 -27.15
N MET A 209 -7.67 -15.33 -26.81
CA MET A 209 -6.45 -15.59 -27.60
C MET A 209 -6.78 -16.02 -29.03
N VAL A 210 -7.77 -16.89 -29.21
CA VAL A 210 -8.12 -17.46 -30.51
C VAL A 210 -9.02 -16.51 -31.31
N ASP A 211 -10.14 -16.11 -30.75
CA ASP A 211 -11.21 -15.40 -31.46
C ASP A 211 -10.87 -13.91 -31.66
N GLU A 212 -10.24 -13.27 -30.67
CA GLU A 212 -9.98 -11.82 -30.71
C GLU A 212 -8.55 -11.49 -31.16
N LYS A 213 -7.57 -12.30 -30.73
CA LYS A 213 -6.14 -12.09 -31.03
C LYS A 213 -5.63 -12.96 -32.19
N GLY A 214 -6.49 -13.83 -32.73
CA GLY A 214 -6.22 -14.63 -33.92
C GLY A 214 -5.11 -15.67 -33.73
N LEU A 215 -4.91 -16.18 -32.52
CA LEU A 215 -3.96 -17.26 -32.24
C LEU A 215 -4.53 -18.60 -32.71
N ASP A 216 -3.68 -19.49 -33.21
CA ASP A 216 -4.08 -20.86 -33.52
C ASP A 216 -4.50 -21.60 -32.24
N GLY A 217 -5.61 -22.35 -32.30
CA GLY A 217 -6.17 -23.04 -31.15
C GLY A 217 -5.23 -24.07 -30.54
N ALA A 218 -4.43 -24.78 -31.36
CA ALA A 218 -3.47 -25.75 -30.85
C ALA A 218 -2.26 -25.08 -30.21
N VAL A 219 -1.89 -23.87 -30.65
CA VAL A 219 -0.89 -23.03 -29.94
C VAL A 219 -1.42 -22.64 -28.56
N ALA A 220 -2.69 -22.19 -28.48
CA ALA A 220 -3.32 -21.86 -27.21
C ALA A 220 -3.35 -23.05 -26.24
N ASP A 221 -3.70 -24.24 -26.73
CA ASP A 221 -3.74 -25.47 -25.92
C ASP A 221 -2.35 -25.87 -25.39
N ARG A 222 -1.27 -25.60 -26.15
CA ARG A 222 0.11 -25.77 -25.66
C ARG A 222 0.50 -24.72 -24.62
N ILE A 223 -0.01 -23.50 -24.69
CA ILE A 223 0.23 -22.48 -23.65
C ILE A 223 -0.39 -22.94 -22.32
N GLU A 224 -1.58 -23.53 -22.36
CA GLU A 224 -2.31 -24.05 -21.18
C GLU A 224 -1.42 -24.95 -20.33
N THR A 225 -0.67 -25.84 -20.96
CA THR A 225 0.17 -26.84 -20.28
C THR A 225 1.30 -26.21 -19.47
N TYR A 226 1.59 -24.92 -19.65
CA TYR A 226 2.57 -24.18 -18.86
C TYR A 226 1.88 -23.23 -17.88
N VAL A 227 0.99 -22.36 -18.37
CA VAL A 227 0.49 -21.20 -17.60
C VAL A 227 -0.46 -21.58 -16.47
N MET A 228 -1.02 -22.80 -16.48
CA MET A 228 -1.90 -23.29 -15.41
C MET A 228 -1.15 -23.78 -14.16
N HIS A 229 0.19 -23.74 -14.18
CA HIS A 229 1.01 -24.24 -13.10
C HIS A 229 1.51 -23.15 -12.16
N LYS A 230 1.39 -23.42 -10.86
CA LYS A 230 1.97 -22.64 -9.78
C LYS A 230 2.54 -23.56 -8.71
N GLY A 231 3.56 -23.12 -7.99
CA GLY A 231 4.25 -23.91 -6.98
C GLY A 231 5.45 -23.18 -6.36
N GLY A 232 6.36 -23.92 -5.76
CA GLY A 232 7.65 -23.45 -5.25
C GLY A 232 8.82 -24.07 -6.01
N ARG A 233 9.83 -24.54 -5.26
CA ARG A 233 11.03 -25.19 -5.79
C ARG A 233 10.69 -26.38 -6.68
N GLU A 234 9.69 -27.16 -6.33
CA GLU A 234 9.27 -28.36 -7.06
C GLU A 234 8.79 -28.04 -8.48
N LEU A 235 8.12 -26.89 -8.68
CA LEU A 235 7.72 -26.43 -10.00
C LEU A 235 8.96 -26.03 -10.81
N LEU A 236 9.89 -25.28 -10.21
CA LEU A 236 11.12 -24.89 -10.87
C LEU A 236 11.92 -26.13 -11.31
N ASP A 237 12.09 -27.12 -10.43
CA ASP A 237 12.82 -28.37 -10.73
C ASP A 237 12.17 -29.15 -11.87
N ARG A 238 10.84 -29.14 -11.96
CA ARG A 238 10.10 -29.75 -13.06
C ARG A 238 10.36 -29.00 -14.37
N LEU A 239 10.30 -27.67 -14.37
CA LEU A 239 10.54 -26.84 -15.56
C LEU A 239 12.01 -26.93 -16.02
N MET A 240 12.96 -27.03 -15.09
CA MET A 240 14.38 -27.27 -15.39
C MET A 240 14.63 -28.67 -16.00
N LYS A 241 13.67 -29.60 -15.96
CA LYS A 241 13.76 -30.90 -16.64
C LYS A 241 12.99 -30.94 -17.96
N ASP A 242 12.23 -29.91 -18.29
CA ASP A 242 11.54 -29.82 -19.58
C ASP A 242 12.57 -29.55 -20.69
N GLU A 243 12.82 -30.54 -21.54
CA GLU A 243 13.81 -30.43 -22.63
C GLU A 243 13.41 -29.37 -23.65
N THR A 244 12.12 -29.19 -23.91
CA THR A 244 11.61 -28.21 -24.89
C THR A 244 11.86 -26.80 -24.40
N LEU A 245 11.52 -26.55 -23.13
CA LEU A 245 11.71 -25.23 -22.52
C LEU A 245 13.20 -24.91 -22.32
N ASN A 246 14.02 -25.89 -21.90
CA ASN A 246 15.46 -25.69 -21.73
C ASN A 246 16.25 -25.53 -23.04
N ALA A 247 15.72 -26.02 -24.16
CA ALA A 247 16.32 -25.77 -25.48
C ALA A 247 16.19 -24.29 -25.89
N ASN A 248 15.25 -23.54 -25.30
CA ASN A 248 15.13 -22.10 -25.51
C ASN A 248 16.09 -21.33 -24.59
N GLU A 249 17.03 -20.59 -25.17
CA GLU A 249 18.07 -19.86 -24.41
C GLU A 249 17.49 -18.83 -23.43
N SER A 250 16.42 -18.13 -23.83
CA SER A 250 15.75 -17.14 -22.98
C SER A 250 15.11 -17.81 -21.77
N ALA A 251 14.31 -18.86 -21.98
CA ALA A 251 13.68 -19.60 -20.88
C ALA A 251 14.72 -20.21 -19.94
N LYS A 252 15.77 -20.82 -20.48
CA LYS A 252 16.86 -21.40 -19.68
C LYS A 252 17.55 -20.35 -18.80
N ALA A 253 17.83 -19.17 -19.34
CA ALA A 253 18.40 -18.07 -18.57
C ALA A 253 17.44 -17.63 -17.46
N GLY A 254 16.15 -17.46 -17.76
CA GLY A 254 15.14 -17.13 -16.77
C GLY A 254 14.98 -18.20 -15.67
N LEU A 255 15.00 -19.48 -16.01
CA LEU A 255 14.95 -20.58 -15.04
C LEU A 255 16.19 -20.60 -14.13
N THR A 256 17.36 -20.29 -14.68
CA THR A 256 18.61 -20.16 -13.91
C THR A 256 18.50 -18.99 -12.92
N ASP A 257 18.02 -17.83 -13.38
CA ASP A 257 17.76 -16.65 -12.54
C ASP A 257 16.77 -17.01 -11.40
N MET A 258 15.69 -17.74 -11.71
CA MET A 258 14.73 -18.19 -10.69
C MET A 258 15.31 -19.20 -9.69
N GLY A 259 16.29 -20.02 -10.08
CA GLY A 259 17.03 -20.89 -9.17
C GLY A 259 17.79 -20.11 -8.10
N LEU A 260 18.59 -19.13 -8.53
CA LEU A 260 19.29 -18.22 -7.63
C LEU A 260 18.32 -17.45 -6.73
N MET A 261 17.21 -16.98 -7.30
CA MET A 261 16.18 -16.26 -6.57
C MET A 261 15.63 -17.08 -5.41
N ILE A 262 15.27 -18.35 -5.64
CA ILE A 262 14.73 -19.22 -4.58
C ILE A 262 15.79 -19.45 -3.48
N ASP A 263 17.05 -19.68 -3.84
CA ASP A 263 18.14 -19.84 -2.87
C ASP A 263 18.31 -18.60 -1.97
N TYR A 264 18.26 -17.40 -2.55
CA TYR A 264 18.40 -16.16 -1.80
C TYR A 264 17.16 -15.85 -0.94
N LEU A 265 15.96 -16.18 -1.42
CA LEU A 265 14.74 -16.03 -0.63
C LEU A 265 14.67 -17.02 0.54
N GLU A 266 15.26 -18.21 0.39
CA GLU A 266 15.48 -19.15 1.49
C GLU A 266 16.45 -18.57 2.53
N ALA A 267 17.58 -18.02 2.09
CA ALA A 267 18.54 -17.36 2.97
C ALA A 267 17.94 -16.15 3.71
N PHE A 268 17.02 -15.42 3.08
CA PHE A 268 16.27 -14.33 3.71
C PHE A 268 15.07 -14.79 4.54
N GLY A 269 14.77 -16.09 4.61
CA GLY A 269 13.67 -16.63 5.40
C GLY A 269 12.30 -16.13 4.96
N VAL A 270 12.10 -15.91 3.65
CA VAL A 270 10.83 -15.43 3.08
C VAL A 270 10.22 -16.39 2.06
N LEU A 271 10.87 -17.53 1.81
CA LEU A 271 10.44 -18.50 0.80
C LEU A 271 9.03 -19.05 1.05
N ASP A 272 8.58 -19.12 2.31
CA ASP A 272 7.24 -19.58 2.69
C ASP A 272 6.10 -18.66 2.19
N LYS A 273 6.43 -17.43 1.78
CA LYS A 273 5.46 -16.46 1.23
C LYS A 273 5.38 -16.47 -0.29
N ILE A 274 6.25 -17.23 -0.95
CA ILE A 274 6.46 -17.15 -2.40
C ILE A 274 5.63 -18.20 -3.13
N SER A 275 5.04 -17.81 -4.26
CA SER A 275 4.47 -18.72 -5.24
C SER A 275 5.04 -18.41 -6.61
N PHE A 276 5.82 -19.32 -7.18
CA PHE A 276 6.19 -19.27 -8.58
C PHE A 276 4.93 -19.60 -9.41
N ASP A 277 4.38 -18.62 -10.12
CA ASP A 277 3.09 -18.70 -10.78
C ASP A 277 3.24 -18.38 -12.28
N MET A 278 3.10 -19.39 -13.14
CA MET A 278 3.30 -19.27 -14.58
C MET A 278 2.20 -18.44 -15.27
N SER A 279 1.08 -18.18 -14.58
CA SER A 279 0.01 -17.30 -15.07
C SER A 279 0.33 -15.82 -14.87
N LEU A 280 1.28 -15.48 -14.00
CA LEU A 280 1.68 -14.09 -13.77
C LEU A 280 2.42 -13.57 -14.99
N ALA A 281 1.70 -12.86 -15.86
CA ALA A 281 2.24 -12.20 -17.05
C ALA A 281 2.10 -10.68 -16.98
N ARG A 282 1.79 -10.17 -15.77
CA ARG A 282 1.52 -8.76 -15.49
C ARG A 282 2.77 -7.93 -15.70
N GLY A 283 2.61 -6.80 -16.38
CA GLY A 283 3.70 -5.86 -16.52
C GLY A 283 3.39 -4.74 -17.46
N LEU A 284 3.76 -3.53 -17.04
CA LEU A 284 4.03 -2.46 -17.99
C LEU A 284 5.14 -2.95 -18.93
N ASP A 285 5.09 -2.56 -20.20
CA ASP A 285 5.91 -3.14 -21.27
C ASP A 285 7.43 -3.07 -21.03
N TYR A 286 7.87 -2.34 -20.01
CA TYR A 286 9.26 -2.11 -19.65
C TYR A 286 9.95 -3.21 -18.81
N TYR A 287 9.24 -4.20 -18.26
CA TYR A 287 9.91 -5.26 -17.48
C TYR A 287 10.74 -6.20 -18.36
N THR A 288 11.94 -6.55 -17.89
CA THR A 288 12.96 -7.34 -18.59
C THR A 288 13.34 -8.63 -17.86
N GLY A 289 13.08 -8.72 -16.56
CA GLY A 289 13.51 -9.82 -15.70
C GLY A 289 12.38 -10.41 -14.86
N VAL A 290 12.65 -10.59 -13.57
CA VAL A 290 11.63 -11.03 -12.60
C VAL A 290 10.46 -10.04 -12.56
N ILE A 291 9.27 -10.57 -12.37
CA ILE A 291 8.03 -9.84 -12.11
C ILE A 291 7.36 -10.45 -10.89
N TYR A 292 6.69 -9.61 -10.10
CA TYR A 292 6.03 -10.08 -8.90
C TYR A 292 4.81 -9.26 -8.53
N GLU A 293 3.90 -9.93 -7.84
CA GLU A 293 2.63 -9.38 -7.42
C GLU A 293 2.22 -9.96 -6.08
N VAL A 294 1.78 -9.09 -5.18
CA VAL A 294 1.30 -9.50 -3.86
C VAL A 294 -0.22 -9.54 -3.85
N VAL A 295 -0.75 -10.71 -3.53
CA VAL A 295 -2.19 -10.98 -3.50
C VAL A 295 -2.64 -11.39 -2.11
N THR A 296 -3.93 -11.24 -1.86
CA THR A 296 -4.66 -11.70 -0.67
C THR A 296 -5.86 -12.52 -1.08
N GLU A 297 -6.53 -13.19 -0.14
CA GLU A 297 -7.80 -13.90 -0.41
C GLU A 297 -8.85 -13.03 -1.13
N GLY A 298 -8.87 -11.72 -0.87
CA GLY A 298 -9.81 -10.78 -1.51
C GLY A 298 -9.33 -10.20 -2.84
N SER A 299 -8.14 -10.57 -3.33
CA SER A 299 -7.58 -10.00 -4.56
C SER A 299 -8.31 -10.48 -5.82
N ALA A 300 -8.84 -11.70 -5.83
CA ALA A 300 -9.64 -12.24 -6.92
C ALA A 300 -11.15 -11.94 -6.76
N PRO A 301 -11.94 -11.96 -7.85
CA PRO A 301 -13.40 -11.83 -7.76
C PRO A 301 -14.05 -12.98 -6.97
N ALA A 302 -15.11 -12.69 -6.20
CA ALA A 302 -15.83 -13.69 -5.39
C ALA A 302 -16.45 -14.84 -6.23
N VAL A 303 -16.60 -14.62 -7.54
CA VAL A 303 -17.25 -15.54 -8.49
C VAL A 303 -16.34 -16.71 -8.93
N GLN A 304 -15.10 -16.79 -8.44
CA GLN A 304 -14.19 -17.93 -8.66
C GLN A 304 -14.44 -19.11 -7.70
N SER A 305 -15.42 -19.05 -6.80
CA SER A 305 -15.81 -20.21 -5.99
C SER A 305 -16.69 -21.17 -6.81
N ASP A 306 -16.36 -22.47 -6.82
CA ASP A 306 -17.15 -23.55 -7.47
C ASP A 306 -18.54 -23.79 -6.85
N ALA A 307 -19.01 -22.89 -5.98
CA ALA A 307 -20.30 -23.01 -5.33
C ALA A 307 -21.46 -22.82 -6.33
N PRO A 308 -22.53 -23.64 -6.29
CA PRO A 308 -23.69 -23.55 -7.19
C PRO A 308 -24.38 -22.18 -7.23
N GLU A 309 -24.21 -21.36 -6.17
CA GLU A 309 -24.71 -19.99 -6.10
C GLU A 309 -23.91 -19.01 -6.98
N ALA A 310 -22.61 -19.21 -7.19
CA ALA A 310 -21.77 -18.38 -8.05
C ALA A 310 -22.17 -18.51 -9.54
N GLN A 311 -22.61 -19.70 -9.97
CA GLN A 311 -23.13 -19.94 -11.33
C GLN A 311 -24.45 -19.20 -11.60
N LYS A 312 -25.25 -18.89 -10.58
CA LYS A 312 -26.47 -18.07 -10.74
C LYS A 312 -26.16 -16.59 -10.95
N VAL A 313 -25.09 -16.07 -10.35
CA VAL A 313 -24.63 -14.67 -10.51
C VAL A 313 -23.98 -14.45 -11.89
N GLN A 314 -23.28 -15.45 -12.44
CA GLN A 314 -22.78 -15.41 -13.82
C GLN A 314 -23.90 -15.35 -14.87
N LYS A 315 -25.08 -15.93 -14.60
CA LYS A 315 -26.24 -15.87 -15.51
C LYS A 315 -27.04 -14.58 -15.37
N SER A 316 -27.11 -13.97 -14.18
CA SER A 316 -27.87 -12.72 -13.96
C SER A 316 -27.15 -11.46 -14.42
N SER A 317 -25.82 -11.47 -14.47
CA SER A 317 -24.99 -10.36 -14.99
C SER A 317 -24.98 -10.24 -16.52
N LYS A 318 -25.46 -11.26 -17.26
CA LYS A 318 -25.72 -11.18 -18.71
C LYS A 318 -26.94 -10.33 -19.09
N LYS A 319 -27.72 -9.80 -18.13
CA LYS A 319 -28.73 -8.77 -18.42
C LYS A 319 -28.06 -7.39 -18.40
N ASP A 320 -27.87 -6.85 -19.60
CA ASP A 320 -27.39 -5.49 -19.89
C ASP A 320 -27.95 -4.43 -18.93
N LYS A 321 -27.22 -4.16 -17.85
CA LYS A 321 -27.27 -2.86 -17.21
C LYS A 321 -26.04 -2.13 -17.73
N LYS A 322 -26.22 -1.32 -18.78
CA LYS A 322 -25.20 -0.36 -19.23
C LYS A 322 -24.82 0.52 -18.03
N THR A 323 -23.80 0.12 -17.29
CA THR A 323 -23.07 1.02 -16.41
C THR A 323 -22.41 2.06 -17.31
N SER A 324 -22.67 3.33 -17.03
CA SER A 324 -21.99 4.39 -17.78
C SER A 324 -20.50 4.34 -17.47
N GLU A 325 -19.64 4.84 -18.38
CA GLU A 325 -18.24 5.14 -18.05
C GLU A 325 -18.12 6.06 -16.83
N ASP A 326 -19.22 6.69 -16.40
CA ASP A 326 -19.27 7.58 -15.26
C ASP A 326 -19.63 6.95 -13.90
N ASP A 327 -19.98 5.66 -13.81
CA ASP A 327 -20.42 5.03 -12.54
C ASP A 327 -19.29 4.40 -11.70
N ASP A 328 -19.32 4.59 -10.37
CA ASP A 328 -18.44 3.90 -9.41
C ASP A 328 -18.78 2.40 -9.32
N ARG A 329 -17.79 1.53 -9.57
CA ARG A 329 -17.98 0.07 -9.61
C ARG A 329 -17.74 -0.63 -8.27
N SER A 330 -17.75 0.11 -7.16
CA SER A 330 -17.60 -0.41 -5.79
C SER A 330 -18.48 -1.62 -5.47
N ASN A 331 -19.71 -1.67 -5.99
CA ASN A 331 -20.67 -2.76 -5.75
C ASN A 331 -20.62 -3.90 -6.79
N ASP A 332 -19.68 -3.85 -7.73
CA ASP A 332 -19.58 -4.85 -8.80
C ASP A 332 -18.96 -6.16 -8.27
N PRO A 333 -19.70 -7.28 -8.21
CA PRO A 333 -19.19 -8.55 -7.66
C PRO A 333 -18.13 -9.21 -8.55
N THR A 334 -17.98 -8.76 -9.80
CA THR A 334 -16.96 -9.25 -10.74
C THR A 334 -15.59 -8.61 -10.50
N LEU A 335 -15.50 -7.58 -9.65
CA LEU A 335 -14.24 -6.94 -9.30
C LEU A 335 -13.70 -7.51 -7.97
N GLY A 336 -12.51 -8.09 -8.00
CA GLY A 336 -11.72 -8.33 -6.79
C GLY A 336 -11.13 -7.02 -6.26
N VAL A 337 -10.51 -7.08 -5.07
CA VAL A 337 -9.77 -5.93 -4.53
C VAL A 337 -8.55 -5.63 -5.41
N GLY A 338 -7.95 -6.64 -6.04
CA GLY A 338 -6.70 -6.54 -6.80
C GLY A 338 -5.46 -6.74 -5.93
N SER A 339 -4.27 -6.66 -6.53
CA SER A 339 -2.99 -6.84 -5.84
C SER A 339 -2.59 -5.65 -4.98
N VAL A 340 -1.94 -5.89 -3.85
CA VAL A 340 -1.61 -4.84 -2.87
C VAL A 340 -0.22 -4.24 -3.06
N ALA A 341 0.66 -4.97 -3.74
CA ALA A 341 1.95 -4.48 -4.21
C ALA A 341 2.32 -5.21 -5.50
N ALA A 342 3.15 -4.60 -6.34
CA ALA A 342 3.66 -5.21 -7.56
C ALA A 342 4.98 -4.57 -7.96
N GLY A 343 5.79 -5.29 -8.72
CA GLY A 343 7.06 -4.78 -9.22
C GLY A 343 7.79 -5.77 -10.10
N GLY A 344 9.06 -5.48 -10.35
CA GLY A 344 9.92 -6.31 -11.17
C GLY A 344 11.19 -5.60 -11.60
N ARG A 345 11.97 -6.29 -12.44
CA ARG A 345 13.22 -5.81 -13.03
C ARG A 345 12.98 -5.16 -14.40
N TYR A 346 13.55 -3.98 -14.63
CA TYR A 346 13.30 -3.13 -15.81
C TYR A 346 14.57 -2.45 -16.34
N ASP A 347 15.53 -3.24 -16.85
CA ASP A 347 16.89 -2.77 -17.10
C ASP A 347 17.03 -1.73 -18.24
N ASN A 348 16.02 -1.64 -19.11
CA ASN A 348 16.07 -0.83 -20.33
C ASN A 348 15.43 0.55 -20.18
N LEU A 349 14.69 0.83 -19.09
CA LEU A 349 13.86 2.03 -19.00
C LEU A 349 14.70 3.32 -18.97
N VAL A 350 15.81 3.32 -18.23
CA VAL A 350 16.73 4.47 -18.17
C VAL A 350 17.37 4.75 -19.53
N GLY A 351 17.74 3.70 -20.25
CA GLY A 351 18.33 3.78 -21.59
C GLY A 351 17.42 4.41 -22.64
N MET A 352 16.10 4.43 -22.39
CA MET A 352 15.14 5.13 -23.26
C MET A 352 15.23 6.66 -23.15
N PHE A 353 15.79 7.20 -22.05
CA PHE A 353 15.96 8.65 -21.83
C PHE A 353 17.40 9.09 -22.11
N LEU A 354 18.37 8.26 -21.78
CA LEU A 354 19.78 8.50 -22.06
C LEU A 354 20.33 7.32 -22.87
N PRO A 355 20.37 7.41 -24.22
CA PRO A 355 20.93 6.37 -25.06
C PRO A 355 22.37 6.05 -24.61
N LYS A 356 22.67 4.75 -24.45
CA LYS A 356 23.92 4.17 -23.88
C LYS A 356 24.00 4.10 -22.34
N ALA A 357 23.05 4.67 -21.60
CA ALA A 357 22.95 4.38 -20.17
C ALA A 357 22.35 2.98 -19.96
N GLN A 358 23.20 2.03 -19.58
CA GLN A 358 22.76 0.74 -19.05
C GLN A 358 22.80 0.84 -17.52
N ILE A 359 21.69 1.26 -16.94
CA ILE A 359 21.50 1.28 -15.49
C ILE A 359 20.38 0.27 -15.19
N PRO A 360 20.73 -0.98 -14.86
CA PRO A 360 19.77 -2.00 -14.47
C PRO A 360 18.98 -1.55 -13.24
N CYS A 361 17.69 -1.83 -13.20
CA CYS A 361 16.82 -1.43 -12.10
C CYS A 361 15.88 -2.57 -11.72
N VAL A 362 15.62 -2.70 -10.42
CA VAL A 362 14.55 -3.54 -9.88
C VAL A 362 13.88 -2.82 -8.72
N GLY A 363 12.57 -2.97 -8.59
CA GLY A 363 11.85 -2.31 -7.52
C GLY A 363 10.41 -2.76 -7.36
N VAL A 364 9.73 -2.19 -6.38
CA VAL A 364 8.37 -2.53 -5.99
C VAL A 364 7.57 -1.28 -5.69
N SER A 365 6.29 -1.30 -6.02
CA SER A 365 5.30 -0.30 -5.62
C SER A 365 4.23 -0.93 -4.73
N PHE A 366 3.94 -0.31 -3.59
CA PHE A 366 2.83 -0.65 -2.72
C PHE A 366 1.63 0.27 -3.00
N GLY A 367 0.47 -0.33 -3.25
CA GLY A 367 -0.79 0.39 -3.43
C GLY A 367 -1.44 0.74 -2.09
N VAL A 368 -1.06 1.87 -1.50
CA VAL A 368 -1.42 2.21 -0.11
C VAL A 368 -2.91 2.33 0.11
N ASP A 369 -3.66 2.92 -0.82
CA ASP A 369 -5.11 3.03 -0.71
C ASP A 369 -5.81 1.66 -0.57
N ARG A 370 -5.27 0.64 -1.24
CA ARG A 370 -5.77 -0.74 -1.16
C ARG A 370 -5.35 -1.42 0.15
N ILE A 371 -4.09 -1.25 0.55
CA ILE A 371 -3.58 -1.73 1.85
C ILE A 371 -4.40 -1.13 2.98
N PHE A 372 -4.69 0.17 2.92
CA PHE A 372 -5.54 0.88 3.86
C PHE A 372 -6.94 0.25 3.93
N SER A 373 -7.63 0.10 2.80
CA SER A 373 -9.00 -0.43 2.78
C SER A 373 -9.08 -1.85 3.34
N ILE A 374 -8.13 -2.72 2.99
CA ILE A 374 -8.07 -4.09 3.51
C ILE A 374 -7.76 -4.09 5.02
N THR A 375 -6.78 -3.29 5.45
CA THR A 375 -6.38 -3.19 6.87
C THR A 375 -7.54 -2.67 7.71
N LYS A 376 -8.22 -1.62 7.27
CA LYS A 376 -9.40 -1.06 7.93
C LYS A 376 -10.52 -2.09 8.05
N ALA A 377 -10.86 -2.78 6.95
CA ALA A 377 -11.90 -3.82 6.96
C ALA A 377 -11.55 -5.01 7.88
N ARG A 378 -10.26 -5.32 8.08
CA ARG A 378 -9.81 -6.32 9.05
C ARG A 378 -9.98 -5.83 10.48
N LEU A 379 -9.51 -4.61 10.77
CA LEU A 379 -9.66 -3.98 12.09
C LEU A 379 -11.13 -3.86 12.54
N GLU A 380 -12.04 -3.57 11.60
CA GLU A 380 -13.48 -3.51 11.86
C GLU A 380 -14.07 -4.90 12.16
N ARG A 381 -13.68 -5.94 11.42
CA ARG A 381 -14.13 -7.33 11.64
C ARG A 381 -13.63 -7.90 12.96
N ASP A 382 -12.38 -7.64 13.29
CA ASP A 382 -11.73 -8.19 14.48
C ASP A 382 -12.16 -7.43 15.77
N GLN A 383 -13.14 -6.50 15.69
CA GLN A 383 -13.56 -5.58 16.76
C GLN A 383 -12.42 -4.74 17.37
N ALA A 384 -11.22 -4.78 16.78
CA ALA A 384 -10.06 -3.99 17.14
C ALA A 384 -10.25 -2.48 16.85
N ALA A 385 -11.19 -2.14 15.95
CA ALA A 385 -11.53 -0.75 15.60
C ALA A 385 -12.02 0.09 16.80
N GLN A 386 -12.54 -0.54 17.87
CA GLN A 386 -12.95 0.19 19.09
C GLN A 386 -11.75 0.75 19.88
N GLY A 387 -10.52 0.35 19.57
CA GLY A 387 -9.28 0.82 20.21
C GLY A 387 -8.44 1.78 19.36
N LEU A 388 -8.84 2.13 18.13
CA LEU A 388 -8.05 3.02 17.29
C LEU A 388 -8.10 4.47 17.83
N ARG A 389 -6.95 5.00 18.25
CA ARG A 389 -6.81 6.42 18.61
C ARG A 389 -7.27 7.30 17.44
N ARG A 390 -8.09 8.31 17.74
CA ARG A 390 -8.56 9.31 16.77
C ARG A 390 -7.70 10.58 16.76
N SER A 391 -6.71 10.63 17.64
CA SER A 391 -5.72 11.69 17.75
C SER A 391 -4.37 11.12 18.15
N GLU A 392 -3.29 11.85 17.88
CA GLU A 392 -1.97 11.54 18.43
C GLU A 392 -1.73 12.18 19.80
N VAL A 393 -2.74 12.83 20.40
CA VAL A 393 -2.58 13.50 21.69
C VAL A 393 -2.38 12.47 22.78
N ASP A 394 -1.27 12.59 23.49
CA ASP A 394 -0.82 11.69 24.54
C ASP A 394 -1.41 12.08 25.91
N VAL A 395 -1.55 13.38 26.17
CA VAL A 395 -2.03 13.91 27.45
C VAL A 395 -3.11 14.97 27.25
N TYR A 396 -4.28 14.77 27.86
CA TYR A 396 -5.33 15.78 27.90
C TYR A 396 -5.29 16.52 29.23
N VAL A 397 -4.97 17.82 29.20
CA VAL A 397 -4.89 18.67 30.38
C VAL A 397 -6.29 19.14 30.76
N MET A 398 -6.70 18.78 31.97
CA MET A 398 -8.00 19.03 32.56
C MET A 398 -7.86 19.93 33.78
N ALA A 399 -8.95 20.59 34.16
CA ALA A 399 -9.02 21.24 35.46
C ALA A 399 -10.34 20.92 36.17
N ILE A 400 -10.27 20.84 37.50
CA ILE A 400 -11.39 20.64 38.41
C ILE A 400 -11.29 21.68 39.54
N GLY A 401 -12.44 22.17 40.01
CA GLY A 401 -12.47 23.06 41.16
C GLY A 401 -13.85 23.15 41.78
N GLY A 402 -13.89 23.70 42.99
CA GLY A 402 -15.10 23.83 43.80
C GLY A 402 -15.86 25.14 43.57
N LYS A 403 -16.46 25.65 44.64
CA LYS A 403 -17.22 26.90 44.61
C LYS A 403 -16.28 28.08 44.34
N GLY A 404 -16.49 28.78 43.22
CA GLY A 404 -15.63 29.90 42.79
C GLY A 404 -14.68 29.58 41.63
N PHE A 405 -14.62 28.30 41.19
CA PHE A 405 -13.73 27.83 40.14
C PHE A 405 -13.71 28.75 38.91
N ASN A 406 -12.53 29.29 38.59
CA ASN A 406 -12.32 30.17 37.44
C ASN A 406 -12.07 29.39 36.14
N GLY A 407 -11.99 28.06 36.22
CA GLY A 407 -11.66 27.20 35.11
C GLY A 407 -10.15 26.98 34.91
N MET A 408 -9.28 27.68 35.62
CA MET A 408 -7.81 27.53 35.55
C MET A 408 -7.26 27.56 34.11
N LEU A 409 -7.82 28.42 33.24
CA LEU A 409 -7.44 28.44 31.83
C LEU A 409 -5.96 28.80 31.64
N LYS A 410 -5.45 29.78 32.39
CA LYS A 410 -4.05 30.20 32.31
C LYS A 410 -3.13 29.06 32.73
N GLU A 411 -3.45 28.39 33.83
CA GLU A 411 -2.67 27.29 34.40
C GLU A 411 -2.70 26.07 33.47
N ARG A 412 -3.83 25.76 32.83
CA ARG A 412 -3.90 24.73 31.78
C ARG A 412 -3.01 25.07 30.58
N MET A 413 -3.01 26.34 30.14
CA MET A 413 -2.15 26.79 29.04
C MET A 413 -0.67 26.68 29.40
N GLU A 414 -0.29 27.13 30.60
CA GLU A 414 1.08 27.00 31.12
C GLU A 414 1.49 25.53 31.23
N MET A 415 0.57 24.65 31.64
CA MET A 415 0.84 23.22 31.70
C MET A 415 1.05 22.60 30.32
N CYS A 416 0.17 22.87 29.36
CA CYS A 416 0.36 22.42 27.98
C CYS A 416 1.64 22.95 27.36
N GLN A 417 2.00 24.21 27.62
CA GLN A 417 3.26 24.80 27.19
C GLN A 417 4.46 24.01 27.70
N LYS A 418 4.51 23.67 29.00
CA LYS A 418 5.58 22.82 29.56
C LYS A 418 5.63 21.43 28.93
N LEU A 419 4.48 20.82 28.67
CA LEU A 419 4.39 19.52 28.02
C LEU A 419 4.90 19.59 26.57
N TRP A 420 4.52 20.62 25.82
CA TRP A 420 4.98 20.84 24.44
C TRP A 420 6.49 21.11 24.37
N ASP A 421 7.03 21.95 25.25
CA ASP A 421 8.48 22.20 25.36
C ASP A 421 9.27 20.91 25.64
N ALA A 422 8.65 19.94 26.31
CA ALA A 422 9.23 18.63 26.58
C ALA A 422 9.05 17.60 25.46
N GLY A 423 8.35 17.95 24.37
CA GLY A 423 8.02 17.09 23.24
C GLY A 423 6.81 16.17 23.46
N ILE A 424 6.01 16.41 24.51
CA ILE A 424 4.81 15.61 24.81
C ILE A 424 3.60 16.20 24.06
N LYS A 425 2.88 15.36 23.32
CA LYS A 425 1.69 15.76 22.55
C LYS A 425 0.53 16.01 23.53
N ALA A 426 0.23 17.27 23.83
CA ALA A 426 -0.80 17.63 24.80
C ALA A 426 -1.90 18.51 24.21
N GLU A 427 -3.11 18.42 24.76
CA GLU A 427 -4.25 19.27 24.39
C GLU A 427 -5.09 19.65 25.63
N PHE A 428 -5.87 20.72 25.55
CA PHE A 428 -6.81 21.16 26.58
C PHE A 428 -8.07 21.77 25.96
N ASN A 429 -9.13 21.92 26.74
CA ASN A 429 -10.37 22.52 26.27
C ASN A 429 -10.27 24.05 26.17
N TYR A 430 -10.62 24.64 25.01
CA TYR A 430 -10.56 26.09 24.77
C TYR A 430 -11.70 26.91 25.41
N LYS A 431 -12.57 26.29 26.21
CA LYS A 431 -13.53 27.03 27.02
C LYS A 431 -12.83 27.59 28.27
N LEU A 432 -13.30 28.76 28.72
CA LEU A 432 -12.84 29.34 29.98
C LEU A 432 -13.06 28.37 31.15
N LYS A 433 -14.29 27.82 31.27
CA LYS A 433 -14.73 26.93 32.37
C LYS A 433 -15.36 25.64 31.84
N PRO A 434 -14.57 24.68 31.32
CA PRO A 434 -15.12 23.42 30.83
C PRO A 434 -15.63 22.57 32.00
N LYS A 435 -16.75 21.88 31.80
CA LYS A 435 -17.23 20.89 32.79
C LYS A 435 -16.30 19.68 32.77
N LEU A 436 -16.00 19.09 33.93
CA LEU A 436 -15.13 17.92 34.03
C LEU A 436 -15.58 16.75 33.14
N GLN A 437 -16.88 16.44 33.12
CA GLN A 437 -17.43 15.41 32.23
C GLN A 437 -17.19 15.70 30.75
N GLN A 438 -17.21 16.97 30.32
CA GLN A 438 -16.91 17.33 28.92
C GLN A 438 -15.44 17.15 28.58
N GLN A 439 -14.54 17.34 29.55
CA GLN A 439 -13.11 17.13 29.38
C GLN A 439 -12.79 15.63 29.24
N PHE A 440 -13.36 14.78 30.10
CA PHE A 440 -13.24 13.33 29.96
C PHE A 440 -13.82 12.82 28.65
N LYS A 441 -15.00 13.31 28.25
CA LYS A 441 -15.61 12.95 26.96
C LYS A 441 -14.72 13.33 25.78
N ALA A 442 -14.12 14.51 25.79
CA ALA A 442 -13.19 14.93 24.73
C ALA A 442 -11.95 14.03 24.68
N ALA A 443 -11.38 13.68 25.84
CA ALA A 443 -10.25 12.77 25.92
C ALA A 443 -10.59 11.35 25.43
N GLU A 444 -11.78 10.84 25.77
CA GLU A 444 -12.29 9.55 25.33
C GLU A 444 -12.56 9.54 23.82
N GLU A 445 -13.20 10.58 23.27
CA GLU A 445 -13.43 10.73 21.83
C GLU A 445 -12.12 10.77 21.03
N GLY A 446 -11.06 11.36 21.59
CA GLY A 446 -9.72 11.37 20.99
C GLY A 446 -8.92 10.07 21.17
N GLY A 447 -9.36 9.16 22.04
CA GLY A 447 -8.59 7.98 22.45
C GLY A 447 -7.30 8.34 23.19
N ILE A 448 -7.30 9.42 23.97
CA ILE A 448 -6.11 9.96 24.63
C ILE A 448 -5.76 9.08 25.83
N PRO A 449 -4.49 8.65 25.97
CA PRO A 449 -4.12 7.66 26.98
C PRO A 449 -4.00 8.20 28.41
N PHE A 450 -3.78 9.51 28.60
CA PHE A 450 -3.63 10.10 29.93
C PHE A 450 -4.39 11.42 30.08
N GLY A 451 -5.00 11.61 31.24
CA GLY A 451 -5.60 12.87 31.68
C GLY A 451 -4.72 13.49 32.77
N LEU A 452 -4.34 14.75 32.60
CA LEU A 452 -3.59 15.51 33.62
C LEU A 452 -4.54 16.52 34.27
N ILE A 453 -4.94 16.28 35.50
CA ILE A 453 -5.99 17.03 36.19
C ILE A 453 -5.35 18.05 37.14
N LEU A 454 -5.64 19.33 36.90
CA LEU A 454 -5.26 20.45 37.76
C LEU A 454 -6.37 20.74 38.77
N GLY A 455 -6.03 20.78 40.05
CA GLY A 455 -6.87 21.29 41.13
C GLY A 455 -6.20 22.49 41.79
N GLU A 456 -6.99 23.43 42.31
CA GLU A 456 -6.46 24.66 42.94
C GLU A 456 -5.56 24.35 44.15
N SER A 457 -5.94 23.38 44.99
CA SER A 457 -5.17 22.97 46.16
C SER A 457 -3.91 22.23 45.77
N GLU A 458 -4.02 21.21 44.90
CA GLU A 458 -2.89 20.39 44.47
C GLU A 458 -1.84 21.24 43.76
N LEU A 459 -2.27 22.16 42.88
CA LEU A 459 -1.34 23.01 42.16
C LEU A 459 -0.62 24.00 43.08
N ALA A 460 -1.30 24.51 44.12
CA ALA A 460 -0.67 25.35 45.15
C ALA A 460 0.37 24.59 45.98
N GLU A 461 0.19 23.28 46.17
CA GLU A 461 1.18 22.39 46.78
C GLU A 461 2.31 21.96 45.83
N GLY A 462 2.28 22.40 44.56
CA GLY A 462 3.27 22.00 43.56
C GLY A 462 3.03 20.61 42.98
N LYS A 463 1.79 20.11 43.00
CA LYS A 463 1.39 18.78 42.53
C LYS A 463 0.31 18.83 41.45
N VAL A 464 0.19 17.74 40.70
CA VAL A 464 -0.85 17.52 39.69
C VAL A 464 -1.27 16.05 39.69
N ARG A 465 -2.50 15.75 39.28
CA ARG A 465 -2.99 14.37 39.22
C ARG A 465 -2.91 13.81 37.81
N ILE A 466 -2.17 12.71 37.63
CA ILE A 466 -2.16 11.95 36.38
C ILE A 466 -3.15 10.81 36.50
N LYS A 467 -4.04 10.65 35.51
CA LYS A 467 -4.98 9.55 35.42
C LYS A 467 -4.80 8.82 34.09
N GLU A 468 -4.67 7.51 34.13
CA GLU A 468 -4.71 6.70 32.91
C GLU A 468 -6.14 6.62 32.37
N LEU A 469 -6.29 6.79 31.07
CA LEU A 469 -7.56 6.80 30.35
C LEU A 469 -7.60 5.63 29.36
N GLY A 470 -8.81 5.09 29.11
CA GLY A 470 -9.05 4.04 28.11
C GLY A 470 -10.23 3.13 28.44
N LEU A 471 -10.78 2.50 27.39
CA LEU A 471 -12.00 1.65 27.42
C LEU A 471 -11.81 0.27 28.10
N LYS A 472 -10.58 -0.10 28.51
CA LYS A 472 -10.25 -1.44 29.03
C LYS A 472 -9.47 -1.43 30.35
N LEU A 473 -9.61 -0.41 31.20
CA LEU A 473 -9.05 -0.51 32.56
C LEU A 473 -10.00 -1.38 33.41
N PRO A 474 -9.57 -2.55 33.91
CA PRO A 474 -10.39 -3.38 34.79
C PRO A 474 -10.85 -2.58 36.01
N ASP A 475 -12.01 -2.93 36.58
CA ASP A 475 -12.40 -2.40 37.88
C ASP A 475 -11.33 -2.77 38.92
N GLY A 476 -10.79 -1.74 39.61
CA GLY A 476 -9.69 -1.89 40.57
C GLY A 476 -8.28 -1.64 40.01
N HIS A 477 -8.11 -1.17 38.75
CA HIS A 477 -6.78 -0.76 38.28
C HIS A 477 -6.21 0.36 39.16
N PRO A 478 -4.98 0.24 39.70
CA PRO A 478 -4.45 1.13 40.72
C PRO A 478 -4.33 2.60 40.28
N GLU A 479 -4.34 2.86 38.98
CA GLU A 479 -4.27 4.23 38.41
C GLU A 479 -5.59 4.73 37.82
N LYS A 480 -6.69 3.98 37.98
CA LYS A 480 -8.05 4.38 37.51
C LYS A 480 -8.55 5.62 38.23
N ASP A 481 -8.13 5.85 39.46
CA ASP A 481 -8.52 7.01 40.28
C ASP A 481 -7.53 8.18 40.18
N GLY A 482 -6.40 7.96 39.50
CA GLY A 482 -5.32 8.93 39.32
C GLY A 482 -4.33 8.98 40.50
N VAL A 483 -3.10 9.40 40.21
CA VAL A 483 -1.99 9.50 41.15
C VAL A 483 -1.48 10.93 41.18
N ASP A 484 -1.24 11.46 42.37
CA ASP A 484 -0.65 12.79 42.55
C ASP A 484 0.85 12.74 42.34
N ILE A 485 1.36 13.64 41.48
CA ILE A 485 2.75 13.71 41.07
C ILE A 485 3.26 15.13 41.32
N GLU A 486 4.45 15.24 41.90
CA GLU A 486 5.17 16.51 42.05
C GLU A 486 5.49 17.12 40.69
N LEU A 487 5.26 18.43 40.51
CA LEU A 487 5.47 19.13 39.25
C LEU A 487 6.90 18.98 38.70
N VAL A 488 7.89 18.87 39.60
CA VAL A 488 9.30 18.67 39.25
C VAL A 488 9.57 17.31 38.60
N SER A 489 8.74 16.31 38.88
CA SER A 489 8.86 14.93 38.39
C SER A 489 7.88 14.61 37.26
N LEU A 490 6.97 15.54 36.93
CA LEU A 490 5.89 15.33 35.97
C LEU A 490 6.39 14.88 34.58
N ILE A 491 7.38 15.58 34.02
CA ILE A 491 7.86 15.31 32.66
C ILE A 491 8.56 13.94 32.57
N PRO A 492 9.54 13.60 33.43
CA PRO A 492 10.13 12.26 33.45
C PRO A 492 9.09 11.14 33.63
N GLU A 493 8.12 11.33 34.52
CA GLU A 493 7.08 10.34 34.81
C GLU A 493 6.16 10.12 33.60
N LEU A 494 5.70 11.19 32.95
CA LEU A 494 4.89 11.09 31.74
C LEU A 494 5.66 10.40 30.60
N LYS A 495 6.95 10.71 30.42
CA LYS A 495 7.78 10.04 29.41
C LYS A 495 7.91 8.55 29.69
N ALA A 496 8.22 8.16 30.93
CA ALA A 496 8.31 6.75 31.32
C ALA A 496 6.99 5.99 31.12
N ARG A 497 5.86 6.62 31.46
CA ARG A 497 4.51 6.05 31.24
C ARG A 497 4.18 5.90 29.76
N LEU A 498 4.49 6.92 28.96
CA LEU A 498 4.30 6.89 27.52
C LEU A 498 5.19 5.86 26.86
N GLU A 499 6.46 5.75 27.25
CA GLU A 499 7.39 4.71 26.81
C GLU A 499 6.89 3.33 27.18
N LYS A 500 6.43 3.09 28.42
CA LYS A 500 5.87 1.78 28.82
C LYS A 500 4.63 1.41 28.03
N LYS A 501 3.76 2.39 27.75
CA LYS A 501 2.57 2.18 26.92
C LYS A 501 2.96 1.98 25.46
N GLN A 502 4.00 2.67 25.00
CA GLN A 502 4.61 2.50 23.69
C GLN A 502 5.27 1.14 23.56
N SER A 503 6.13 0.68 24.46
CA SER A 503 6.77 -0.65 24.44
C SER A 503 5.77 -1.79 24.68
N GLY A 504 4.71 -1.56 25.47
CA GLY A 504 3.55 -2.45 25.55
C GLY A 504 2.63 -2.39 24.31
N SER A 505 2.86 -1.42 23.41
CA SER A 505 2.16 -1.22 22.13
C SER A 505 3.08 -1.26 20.88
N GLU A 506 4.40 -1.47 21.06
CA GLU A 506 5.44 -1.85 20.09
C GLU A 506 5.29 -3.33 19.73
N VAL A 507 4.31 -3.95 20.37
CA VAL A 507 3.34 -4.79 19.71
C VAL A 507 2.97 -4.17 18.35
N SER A 508 3.71 -4.53 17.29
CA SER A 508 3.52 -4.08 15.89
C SER A 508 2.04 -4.10 15.48
N LEU A 509 1.66 -3.47 14.36
CA LEU A 509 0.27 -3.60 13.88
C LEU A 509 -0.14 -5.09 13.82
N ALA A 510 0.82 -5.98 13.55
CA ALA A 510 0.69 -7.43 13.67
C ALA A 510 0.25 -7.93 15.03
N GLN A 511 0.84 -7.41 16.08
CA GLN A 511 0.67 -7.90 17.42
C GLN A 511 -0.56 -7.22 18.09
N GLN A 512 -0.94 -6.00 17.67
CA GLN A 512 -2.24 -5.37 17.98
C GLN A 512 -3.41 -6.11 17.32
N LEU A 513 -3.14 -6.73 16.16
CA LEU A 513 -4.06 -7.63 15.46
C LEU A 513 -4.04 -9.08 16.01
N GLN A 514 -2.92 -9.56 16.59
CA GLN A 514 -2.79 -10.91 17.16
C GLN A 514 -3.21 -11.01 18.64
N GLY A 515 -3.14 -9.93 19.43
CA GLY A 515 -3.50 -9.89 20.87
C GLY A 515 -4.99 -10.07 21.19
N MET A 516 -5.79 -10.57 20.25
CA MET A 516 -7.23 -10.79 20.37
C MET A 516 -7.64 -12.25 20.15
N GLN A 517 -6.69 -13.19 20.10
CA GLN A 517 -6.98 -14.61 20.27
C GLN A 517 -6.89 -14.98 21.76
N VAL A 518 -8.01 -14.84 22.47
CA VAL A 518 -8.37 -15.68 23.63
C VAL A 518 -9.81 -16.13 23.44
#